data_AF-A0A2E9VM68-F1
#
_entry.id   AF-A0A2E9VM68-F1
#
_cell.length_a   1.000
_cell.length_b   1.000
_cell.length_c   1.000
_cell.angle_alpha   90.00
_cell.angle_beta   90.00
_cell.angle_gamma   90.00
#
_symmetry.space_group_name_H-M   'P 1'
#
loop_
_entity.id
_entity.type
_entity.pdbx_description
1 polymer ?
#
loop_
_entity_poly.entity_id
_entity_poly.type
_entity_poly.pdbx_seq_one_letter_code
_entity_poly.pdbx_strand_id
1 'polypeptide(L)'
;MSTHKKHKHAKRDALRELYGDNTPAVGNSLSQRGKPKYLGGNGRKTTGITKRYFRKNMQRVRLVENGVTVRRWVPVSMIRAGLIQKPVVREPFTLPELEGDS
;
A
#
# COMPACT_ATOMS: atom_id res chain seq x y z
N MET A 1 -2.93 22.00 21.39
CA MET A 1 -3.77 21.20 20.45
C MET A 1 -4.93 20.59 21.20
N SER A 2 -6.16 20.65 20.65
CA SER A 2 -7.32 19.94 21.21
C SER A 2 -7.05 18.45 21.39
N THR A 3 -7.66 17.85 22.43
CA THR A 3 -7.63 16.42 22.74
C THR A 3 -7.97 15.56 21.51
N HIS A 4 -8.96 15.99 20.74
CA HIS A 4 -9.40 15.32 19.51
C HIS A 4 -8.28 15.24 18.46
N LYS A 5 -7.49 16.31 18.33
CA LYS A 5 -6.36 16.34 17.39
C LYS A 5 -5.25 15.39 17.84
N LYS A 6 -4.97 15.29 19.15
CA LYS A 6 -4.01 14.33 19.71
C LYS A 6 -4.42 12.87 19.43
N HIS A 7 -5.66 12.49 19.72
CA HIS A 7 -6.16 11.14 19.42
C HIS A 7 -6.13 10.82 17.91
N LYS A 8 -6.46 11.80 17.06
CA LYS A 8 -6.37 11.65 15.60
C LYS A 8 -4.95 11.37 15.12
N HIS A 9 -3.95 12.07 15.67
CA HIS A 9 -2.54 11.85 15.32
C HIS A 9 -2.07 10.47 15.78
N ALA A 10 -2.31 10.10 17.05
CA ALA A 10 -1.95 8.79 17.59
C ALA A 10 -2.51 7.63 16.74
N LYS A 11 -3.77 7.72 16.29
CA LYS A 11 -4.38 6.71 15.41
C LYS A 11 -3.73 6.65 14.02
N ARG A 12 -3.26 7.77 13.47
CA ARG A 12 -2.53 7.78 12.19
C ARG A 12 -1.12 7.22 12.33
N ASP A 13 -0.45 7.49 13.45
CA ASP A 13 0.92 7.03 13.68
C ASP A 13 0.96 5.50 13.85
N ALA A 14 0.00 4.93 14.60
CA ALA A 14 -0.18 3.47 14.67
C ALA A 14 -0.42 2.82 13.29
N LEU A 15 -1.17 3.48 12.41
CA LEU A 15 -1.38 3.00 11.03
C LEU A 15 -0.11 3.10 10.17
N ARG A 16 0.73 4.10 10.40
CA ARG A 16 2.01 4.29 9.69
C ARG A 16 3.05 3.28 10.15
N GLU A 17 3.06 2.90 11.42
CA GLU A 17 3.93 1.85 11.93
C GLU A 17 3.63 0.49 11.26
N LEU A 18 2.34 0.14 11.17
CA LEU A 18 1.89 -1.12 10.58
C LEU A 18 2.09 -1.19 9.06
N TYR A 19 1.66 -0.15 8.33
CA TYR A 19 1.58 -0.19 6.87
C TYR A 19 2.59 0.73 6.16
N GLY A 20 3.48 1.37 6.92
CA GLY A 20 4.42 2.37 6.41
C GLY A 20 3.72 3.64 5.93
N ASP A 21 4.50 4.52 5.28
CA ASP A 21 3.92 5.68 4.62
C ASP A 21 3.25 5.28 3.30
N ASN A 22 1.93 5.40 3.26
CA ASN A 22 1.11 5.13 2.09
C ASN A 22 0.77 6.38 1.29
N THR A 23 1.34 7.53 1.65
CA THR A 23 1.23 8.73 0.81
C THR A 23 2.02 8.56 -0.48
N PRO A 24 1.48 9.01 -1.62
CA PRO A 24 2.20 8.95 -2.88
C PRO A 24 3.40 9.89 -2.84
N ALA A 25 4.56 9.40 -3.27
CA ALA A 25 5.72 10.26 -3.45
C ALA A 25 5.49 11.21 -4.63
N VAL A 26 6.02 12.42 -4.54
CA VAL A 26 5.92 13.44 -5.60
C VAL A 26 7.23 13.47 -6.37
N GLY A 27 7.16 13.62 -7.69
CA GLY A 27 8.31 13.94 -8.51
C GLY A 27 7.90 14.71 -9.75
N ASN A 28 8.85 14.93 -10.65
CA ASN A 28 8.59 15.58 -11.92
C ASN A 28 8.67 14.57 -13.07
N SER A 29 7.78 14.70 -14.05
CA SER A 29 7.93 14.09 -15.36
C SER A 29 8.71 15.04 -16.25
N LEU A 30 9.86 14.57 -16.75
CA LEU A 30 10.78 15.32 -17.56
C LEU A 30 10.63 14.89 -19.02
N SER A 31 10.21 15.80 -19.89
CA SER A 31 10.21 15.57 -21.34
C SER A 31 11.46 16.17 -21.95
N GLN A 32 12.26 15.37 -22.65
CA GLN A 32 13.51 15.79 -23.28
C GLN A 32 13.53 15.42 -24.76
N ARG A 33 14.10 16.30 -25.60
CA ARG A 33 14.33 16.10 -27.03
C ARG A 33 15.83 16.07 -27.34
N GLY A 34 16.19 15.32 -28.38
CA GLY A 34 17.54 15.29 -28.93
C GLY A 34 18.40 14.17 -28.37
N LYS A 35 19.58 13.97 -28.98
CA LYS A 35 20.52 12.91 -28.60
C LYS A 35 21.49 13.43 -27.53
N PRO A 36 21.77 12.66 -26.46
CA PRO A 36 22.80 13.02 -25.49
C PRO A 36 24.17 13.27 -26.10
N LYS A 37 24.97 14.11 -25.44
CA LYS A 37 26.35 14.40 -25.85
C LYS A 37 27.23 13.15 -25.85
N TYR A 38 27.07 12.28 -24.86
CA TYR A 38 27.86 11.04 -24.76
C TYR A 38 27.60 10.05 -25.91
N LEU A 39 26.55 10.24 -26.71
CA LEU A 39 26.30 9.44 -27.92
C LEU A 39 26.64 10.21 -29.21
N GLY A 40 27.47 11.26 -29.13
CA GLY A 40 27.86 12.10 -30.27
C GLY A 40 26.76 13.06 -30.74
N GLY A 41 25.75 13.32 -29.90
CA GLY A 41 24.72 14.33 -30.18
C GLY A 41 25.10 15.71 -29.67
N ASN A 42 24.37 16.75 -30.09
CA ASN A 42 24.59 18.12 -29.60
C ASN A 42 24.12 18.31 -28.12
N GLY A 43 23.25 17.43 -27.64
CA GLY A 43 22.73 17.42 -26.26
C GLY A 43 21.21 17.29 -26.19
N ARG A 44 20.71 16.77 -25.06
CA ARG A 44 19.27 16.73 -24.76
C ARG A 44 18.79 18.11 -24.30
N LYS A 45 17.67 18.58 -24.83
CA LYS A 45 16.99 19.80 -24.39
C LYS A 45 15.72 19.42 -23.65
N THR A 46 15.47 20.03 -22.50
CA THR A 46 14.24 19.83 -21.73
C THR A 46 13.11 20.62 -22.38
N THR A 47 12.08 19.94 -22.83
CA THR A 47 10.90 20.52 -23.50
C THR A 47 9.77 20.80 -22.51
N GLY A 48 9.73 20.08 -21.38
CA GLY A 48 8.71 20.31 -20.36
C GLY A 48 9.01 19.62 -19.04
N ILE A 49 8.53 20.24 -17.96
CA ILE A 49 8.61 19.73 -16.60
C ILE A 49 7.20 19.81 -16.01
N THR A 50 6.62 18.65 -15.70
CA THR A 50 5.28 18.56 -15.08
C THR A 50 5.35 17.78 -13.78
N LYS A 51 4.48 18.08 -12.81
CA LYS A 51 4.40 17.30 -11.57
C LYS A 51 3.75 15.95 -11.84
N ARG A 52 4.28 14.89 -11.21
CA ARG A 52 3.71 13.54 -11.22
C ARG A 52 3.69 12.94 -9.82
N TYR A 53 2.79 11.99 -9.61
CA TYR A 53 2.63 11.26 -8.36
C TYR A 53 2.99 9.79 -8.56
N PHE A 54 3.90 9.28 -7.75
CA PHE A 54 4.23 7.86 -7.68
C PHE A 54 3.30 7.19 -6.67
N ARG A 55 2.23 6.59 -7.19
CA ARG A 55 1.23 5.90 -6.37
C ARG A 55 1.64 4.44 -6.19
N LYS A 56 1.61 3.96 -4.94
CA LYS A 56 1.65 2.52 -4.64
C LYS A 56 0.36 1.87 -5.15
N ASN A 57 0.43 0.61 -5.59
CA ASN A 57 -0.78 -0.18 -5.86
C ASN A 57 -1.43 -0.53 -4.52
N MET A 58 -2.52 0.18 -4.20
CA MET A 58 -3.26 -0.01 -2.96
C MET A 58 -4.53 -0.80 -3.23
N GLN A 59 -4.79 -1.79 -2.39
CA GLN A 59 -5.96 -2.65 -2.48
C GLN A 59 -6.78 -2.58 -1.21
N ARG A 60 -8.10 -2.59 -1.36
CA ARG A 60 -9.04 -2.56 -0.22
C ARG A 60 -9.39 -3.98 0.18
N VAL A 61 -8.86 -4.43 1.30
CA VAL A 61 -8.94 -5.82 1.76
C VAL A 61 -9.43 -5.92 3.20
N ARG A 62 -10.04 -7.06 3.56
CA ARG A 62 -10.34 -7.41 4.96
C ARG A 62 -9.12 -8.05 5.58
N LEU A 63 -8.80 -7.65 6.79
CA LEU A 63 -7.57 -7.98 7.52
C LEU A 63 -7.93 -8.25 8.97
N VAL A 64 -7.16 -9.10 9.63
CA VAL A 64 -7.25 -9.26 11.09
C VAL A 64 -6.21 -8.35 11.73
N GLU A 65 -6.67 -7.27 12.37
CA GLU A 65 -5.84 -6.32 13.14
C GLU A 65 -6.16 -6.50 14.63
N ASN A 66 -5.17 -6.87 15.46
CA ASN A 66 -5.35 -7.05 16.92
C ASN A 66 -6.57 -7.91 17.29
N GLY A 67 -6.82 -8.98 16.54
CA GLY A 67 -7.96 -9.90 16.76
C GLY A 67 -9.31 -9.44 16.18
N VAL A 68 -9.41 -8.22 15.65
CA VAL A 68 -10.64 -7.69 15.03
C VAL A 68 -10.51 -7.70 13.51
N THR A 69 -11.57 -8.13 12.81
CA THR A 69 -11.59 -8.05 11.34
C THR A 69 -11.95 -6.63 10.90
N VAL A 70 -11.01 -5.96 10.22
CA VAL A 70 -11.18 -4.58 9.74
C VAL A 70 -10.92 -4.50 8.24
N ARG A 71 -11.57 -3.55 7.56
CA ARG A 71 -11.31 -3.26 6.14
C ARG A 71 -10.38 -2.06 6.02
N ARG A 72 -9.21 -2.24 5.41
CA ARG A 72 -8.22 -1.17 5.16
C ARG A 72 -7.74 -1.13 3.72
N TRP A 73 -7.14 -0.01 3.38
CA TRP A 73 -6.30 0.11 2.19
C TRP A 73 -4.88 -0.32 2.52
N VAL A 74 -4.38 -1.28 1.75
CA VAL A 74 -3.08 -1.91 1.99
C VAL A 74 -2.27 -1.90 0.71
N PRO A 75 -0.96 -1.64 0.77
CA PRO A 75 -0.09 -1.79 -0.39
C PRO A 75 0.09 -3.26 -0.78
N VAL A 76 -0.03 -3.57 -2.07
CA VAL A 76 0.11 -4.94 -2.60
C VAL A 76 1.46 -5.56 -2.26
N SER A 77 2.51 -4.77 -2.10
CA SER A 77 3.84 -5.26 -1.69
C SER A 77 3.79 -6.02 -0.36
N MET A 78 3.02 -5.54 0.62
CA MET A 78 2.88 -6.21 1.92
C MET A 78 2.00 -7.45 1.84
N ILE A 79 0.97 -7.43 0.98
CA ILE A 79 0.14 -8.61 0.69
C ILE A 79 1.02 -9.72 0.09
N ARG A 80 1.88 -9.37 -0.87
CA ARG A 80 2.80 -10.30 -1.51
C ARG A 80 3.86 -10.84 -0.56
N ALA A 81 4.32 -10.02 0.38
CA ALA A 81 5.29 -10.41 1.41
C ALA A 81 4.68 -11.27 2.54
N GLY A 82 3.36 -11.45 2.59
CA GLY A 82 2.70 -12.23 3.65
C GLY A 82 2.69 -11.55 5.01
N LEU A 83 3.07 -10.27 5.09
CA LEU A 83 3.13 -9.49 6.35
C LEU A 83 1.74 -9.20 6.94
N ILE A 84 0.67 -9.54 6.22
CA ILE A 84 -0.70 -9.16 6.56
C ILE A 84 -1.57 -10.39 6.53
N GLN A 85 -2.24 -10.65 7.66
CA GLN A 85 -3.16 -11.77 7.81
C GLN A 85 -4.55 -11.41 7.26
N LYS A 86 -4.97 -12.14 6.23
CA LYS A 86 -6.36 -12.12 5.77
C LYS A 86 -7.22 -12.94 6.75
N PRO A 87 -8.50 -12.56 6.97
CA PRO A 87 -9.39 -13.36 7.79
C PRO A 87 -9.57 -14.73 7.15
N VAL A 88 -9.55 -15.77 8.00
CA VAL A 88 -9.80 -17.15 7.58
C VAL A 88 -11.20 -17.21 6.98
N VAL A 89 -11.29 -17.58 5.71
CA VAL A 89 -12.56 -17.88 5.07
C VAL A 89 -12.92 -19.29 5.53
N ARG A 90 -13.90 -19.42 6.42
CA ARG A 90 -14.41 -20.74 6.79
C ARG A 90 -15.08 -21.35 5.57
N GLU A 91 -14.77 -22.61 5.29
CA GLU A 91 -15.47 -23.36 4.27
C GLU A 91 -16.95 -23.46 4.66
N PRO A 92 -17.88 -23.19 3.73
CA PRO A 92 -19.28 -23.28 4.05
C PRO A 92 -19.68 -24.77 4.15
N PHE A 93 -20.43 -25.11 5.20
CA PHE A 93 -21.12 -26.40 5.39
C PHE A 93 -20.26 -27.64 5.68
N THR A 94 -19.16 -27.53 6.43
CA THR A 94 -18.45 -28.71 6.95
C THR A 94 -19.17 -29.29 8.17
N LEU A 95 -19.61 -30.55 8.09
CA LEU A 95 -20.10 -31.31 9.24
C LEU A 95 -18.90 -31.74 10.10
N PRO A 96 -18.94 -31.61 11.44
CA PRO A 96 -17.90 -32.16 12.30
C PRO A 96 -17.92 -33.70 12.16
N GLU A 97 -16.75 -34.30 11.92
CA GLU A 97 -16.61 -35.75 11.88
C GLU A 97 -17.03 -36.32 13.24
N LEU A 98 -18.07 -37.15 13.26
CA LEU A 98 -18.54 -37.85 14.45
C LEU A 98 -17.51 -38.95 14.77
N GLU A 99 -16.61 -38.67 15.70
CA GLU A 99 -15.76 -39.70 16.32
C GLU A 99 -16.65 -40.58 17.22
N GLY A 100 -17.04 -41.76 16.73
CA GLY A 100 -17.55 -42.84 17.59
C GLY A 100 -18.71 -43.67 17.05
N ASP A 101 -18.53 -44.35 15.92
CA ASP A 101 -19.31 -45.54 15.55
C ASP A 101 -18.35 -46.75 15.47
N SER A 102 -18.03 -47.34 16.63
CA SER A 102 -17.38 -48.65 16.75
C SER A 102 -17.85 -49.35 18.01
#